data_AF-A0A8S2Y547-F1
#
_entry.id   AF-A0A8S2Y547-F1
#
_cell.length_a   1.000
_cell.length_b   1.000
_cell.length_c   1.000
_cell.angle_alpha   90.00
_cell.angle_beta   90.00
_cell.angle_gamma   90.00
#
_symmetry.space_group_name_H-M   'P 1'
#
loop_
_entity.id
_entity.type
_entity.pdbx_description
1 polymer ?
#
loop_
_entity_poly.entity_id
_entity_poly.type
_entity_poly.pdbx_seq_one_letter_code
_entity_poly.pdbx_strand_id
1 'polypeptide(L)'
;WDGSGKLNFAKTFQGPSPCTDLRLENGRKLLEKTTVNNKFSVLDMMDILRDEQSGICMSDKGDMFRTTSSQISVLKTGNDKNKFLHCHFFTGTPNPKISLFKPFIFSKQAEIGILTISPPIEIESTRAHPLYVTHRNLTQEQLNEVNLDEFEREGIKEIL
;
A
#
# COMPACT_ATOMS: atom_id res chain seq x y z
N TRP A 1 35.59 1.28 4.75
CA TRP A 1 36.30 0.54 3.71
C TRP A 1 37.69 1.10 3.66
N ASP A 2 38.68 0.24 3.82
CA ASP A 2 40.09 0.60 3.91
C ASP A 2 40.81 0.52 2.55
N GLY A 3 40.05 0.42 1.46
CA GLY A 3 40.61 0.23 0.11
C GLY A 3 40.98 -1.21 -0.22
N SER A 4 40.88 -2.14 0.74
CA SER A 4 41.18 -3.56 0.53
C SER A 4 39.91 -4.37 0.25
N GLY A 5 39.98 -5.29 -0.71
CA GLY A 5 38.87 -6.18 -1.06
C GLY A 5 37.67 -5.52 -1.75
N LYS A 6 36.58 -6.27 -1.90
CA LYS A 6 35.34 -5.79 -2.53
C LYS A 6 34.60 -4.83 -1.60
N LEU A 7 34.33 -3.62 -2.08
CA LEU A 7 33.48 -2.66 -1.40
C LEU A 7 32.07 -3.23 -1.19
N ASN A 8 31.63 -3.31 0.05
CA ASN A 8 30.23 -3.55 0.41
C ASN A 8 29.66 -2.27 1.03
N PHE A 9 28.75 -1.61 0.33
CA PHE A 9 28.19 -0.32 0.75
C PHE A 9 27.49 -0.40 2.11
N ALA A 10 26.66 -1.42 2.33
CA ALA A 10 25.95 -1.60 3.60
C ALA A 10 26.95 -1.74 4.76
N LYS A 11 27.90 -2.67 4.66
CA LYS A 11 28.93 -2.86 5.71
C LYS A 11 29.82 -1.64 5.92
N THR A 12 30.04 -0.86 4.87
CA THR A 12 30.98 0.27 4.91
C THR A 12 30.35 1.54 5.47
N PHE A 13 29.08 1.79 5.15
CA PHE A 13 28.42 3.06 5.40
C PHE A 13 27.17 2.96 6.27
N GLN A 14 26.77 1.76 6.72
CA GLN A 14 25.64 1.67 7.66
C GLN A 14 25.97 2.42 8.95
N GLY A 15 25.08 3.32 9.35
CA GLY A 15 25.03 3.81 10.73
C GLY A 15 24.42 2.75 11.65
N PRO A 16 24.36 3.01 12.97
CA PRO A 16 23.54 2.21 13.87
C PRO A 16 22.09 2.21 13.36
N SER A 17 21.56 1.04 12.97
CA SER A 17 20.22 0.92 12.41
C SER A 17 19.18 1.04 13.52
N PRO A 18 18.21 1.98 13.43
CA PRO A 18 17.06 2.01 14.33
C PRO A 18 15.97 1.01 13.93
N CYS A 19 16.01 0.47 12.70
CA CYS A 19 15.12 -0.60 12.27
C CYS A 19 15.64 -1.93 12.81
N THR A 20 14.78 -2.64 13.53
CA THR A 20 15.08 -3.97 14.08
C THR A 20 15.43 -4.93 12.94
N ASP A 21 16.55 -5.64 13.08
CA ASP A 21 16.97 -6.70 12.15
C ASP A 21 15.83 -7.71 11.90
N LEU A 22 14.92 -7.86 12.87
CA LEU A 22 13.75 -8.72 12.78
C LEU A 22 12.78 -8.34 11.65
N ARG A 23 12.51 -7.04 11.41
CA ARG A 23 11.60 -6.63 10.33
C ARG A 23 12.20 -6.96 8.96
N LEU A 24 13.50 -6.71 8.80
CA LEU A 24 14.23 -7.07 7.59
C LEU A 24 14.24 -8.60 7.38
N GLU A 25 14.55 -9.35 8.44
CA GLU A 25 14.60 -10.81 8.38
C GLU A 25 13.24 -11.43 8.05
N ASN A 26 12.18 -10.97 8.72
CA ASN A 26 10.83 -11.45 8.48
C ASN A 26 10.31 -11.06 7.09
N GLY A 27 10.60 -9.83 6.64
CA GLY A 27 10.29 -9.40 5.28
C GLY A 27 10.96 -10.28 4.23
N ARG A 28 12.23 -10.66 4.43
CA ARG A 28 12.94 -11.60 3.55
C ARG A 28 12.25 -12.97 3.55
N LYS A 29 11.91 -13.52 4.71
CA LYS A 29 11.21 -14.81 4.84
C LYS A 29 9.86 -14.81 4.12
N LEU A 30 9.09 -13.74 4.26
CA LEU A 30 7.81 -13.56 3.57
C LEU A 30 8.00 -13.53 2.06
N LEU A 31 8.94 -12.73 1.55
CA LEU A 31 9.22 -12.65 0.12
C LEU A 31 9.68 -14.00 -0.45
N GLU A 32 10.59 -14.69 0.21
CA GLU A 32 11.06 -16.02 -0.21
C GLU A 32 9.92 -17.04 -0.28
N LYS A 33 9.04 -17.05 0.72
CA LYS A 33 7.87 -17.91 0.75
C LYS A 33 6.91 -17.60 -0.40
N THR A 34 6.62 -16.32 -0.64
CA THR A 34 5.60 -15.90 -1.60
C THR A 34 6.10 -15.94 -3.06
N THR A 35 7.42 -15.89 -3.27
CA THR A 35 8.02 -15.92 -4.62
C THR A 35 8.42 -17.30 -5.11
N VAL A 36 8.25 -18.36 -4.30
CA VAL A 36 8.71 -19.74 -4.61
C VAL A 36 8.21 -20.27 -5.97
N ASN A 37 7.00 -19.88 -6.38
CA ASN A 37 6.39 -20.32 -7.63
C ASN A 37 6.65 -19.38 -8.82
N ASN A 38 7.50 -18.35 -8.66
CA ASN A 38 7.72 -17.27 -9.63
C ASN A 38 6.44 -16.55 -10.10
N LYS A 39 5.39 -16.60 -9.29
CA LYS A 39 4.08 -15.97 -9.53
C LYS A 39 3.78 -14.95 -8.45
N PHE A 40 4.58 -13.89 -8.39
CA PHE A 40 4.39 -12.80 -7.45
C PHE A 40 3.50 -11.72 -8.08
N SER A 41 2.42 -11.37 -7.39
CA SER A 41 1.42 -10.40 -7.83
C SER A 41 1.35 -9.18 -6.90
N VAL A 42 0.54 -8.19 -7.28
CA VAL A 42 0.26 -7.04 -6.41
C VAL A 42 -0.42 -7.48 -5.11
N LEU A 43 -1.30 -8.49 -5.17
CA LEU A 43 -2.06 -8.99 -4.02
C LEU A 43 -1.12 -9.63 -2.99
N ASP A 44 -0.12 -10.37 -3.47
CA ASP A 44 0.93 -10.93 -2.62
C ASP A 44 1.70 -9.85 -1.85
N MET A 45 2.01 -8.73 -2.51
CA MET A 45 2.66 -7.60 -1.85
C MET A 45 1.72 -6.90 -0.86
N MET A 46 0.42 -6.79 -1.16
CA MET A 46 -0.57 -6.26 -0.21
C MET A 46 -0.61 -7.12 1.05
N ASP A 47 -0.68 -8.45 0.90
CA ASP A 47 -0.69 -9.39 2.03
C ASP A 47 0.58 -9.26 2.89
N ILE A 48 1.76 -9.11 2.27
CA ILE A 48 3.02 -8.85 2.99
C ILE A 48 2.97 -7.52 3.75
N LEU A 49 2.50 -6.44 3.12
CA LEU A 49 2.45 -5.12 3.74
C LEU A 49 1.41 -5.02 4.86
N ARG A 50 0.39 -5.88 4.87
CA ARG A 50 -0.63 -6.02 5.92
C ARG A 50 -0.17 -6.88 7.09
N ASP A 51 0.94 -7.61 6.96
CA ASP A 51 1.37 -8.59 7.97
C ASP A 51 1.89 -7.91 9.25
N GLU A 52 1.04 -7.87 10.28
CA GLU A 52 1.40 -7.35 11.60
C GLU A 52 2.29 -8.31 12.41
N GLN A 53 2.15 -9.63 12.20
CA GLN A 53 2.84 -10.64 13.00
C GLN A 53 4.36 -10.63 12.74
N SER A 54 4.75 -10.35 11.50
CA SER A 54 6.13 -10.18 11.04
C SER A 54 6.76 -8.86 11.46
N GLY A 55 5.95 -7.90 11.94
CA GLY A 55 6.38 -6.52 12.19
C GLY A 55 6.53 -5.67 10.92
N ILE A 56 6.08 -6.15 9.75
CA ILE A 56 6.07 -5.34 8.52
C ILE A 56 5.01 -4.23 8.62
N CYS A 57 3.80 -4.59 9.05
CA CYS A 57 2.77 -3.65 9.45
C CYS A 57 2.96 -3.33 10.95
N MET A 58 3.55 -2.17 11.25
CA MET A 58 3.71 -1.71 12.63
C MET A 58 2.35 -1.22 13.13
N SER A 59 1.78 -1.93 14.10
CA SER A 59 0.46 -1.63 14.69
C SER A 59 0.61 -0.90 16.03
N ASP A 60 -0.50 -0.37 16.55
CA ASP A 60 -0.53 0.41 17.79
C ASP A 60 -0.21 -0.40 19.06
N LYS A 61 0.08 -1.70 18.93
CA LYS A 61 0.28 -2.65 20.03
C LYS A 61 1.71 -2.64 20.61
N GLY A 62 2.25 -1.47 20.89
CA GLY A 62 3.46 -1.32 21.73
C GLY A 62 4.72 -0.81 21.03
N ASP A 63 4.69 -0.58 19.71
CA ASP A 63 5.80 0.05 18.99
C ASP A 63 5.71 1.58 19.07
N MET A 64 6.87 2.24 19.16
CA MET A 64 6.98 3.70 19.14
C MET A 64 6.64 4.28 17.75
N PHE A 65 6.55 3.42 16.73
CA PHE A 65 6.29 3.76 15.34
C PHE A 65 5.08 3.00 14.80
N ARG A 66 4.32 3.66 13.93
CA ARG A 66 3.14 3.10 13.28
C ARG A 66 3.31 3.17 11.77
N THR A 67 2.83 2.17 11.04
CA THR A 67 2.75 2.28 9.60
C THR A 67 1.71 3.34 9.24
N THR A 68 2.15 4.51 8.82
CA THR A 68 1.27 5.66 8.51
C THR A 68 0.63 5.56 7.13
N SER A 69 1.24 4.82 6.22
CA SER A 69 0.69 4.47 4.91
C SER A 69 1.49 3.33 4.28
N SER A 70 0.98 2.75 3.20
CA SER A 70 1.70 1.77 2.37
C SER A 70 1.46 2.06 0.89
N GLN A 71 2.46 1.70 0.07
CA GLN A 71 2.45 1.92 -1.36
C GLN A 71 2.96 0.68 -2.11
N ILE A 72 2.32 0.35 -3.23
CA ILE A 72 2.80 -0.63 -4.20
C ILE A 72 2.78 0.02 -5.57
N SER A 73 3.87 -0.08 -6.33
CA SER A 73 3.93 0.47 -7.69
C SER A 73 4.12 -0.66 -8.69
N VAL A 74 3.16 -0.83 -9.57
CA VAL A 74 3.22 -1.79 -10.68
C VAL A 74 3.67 -1.03 -11.93
N LEU A 75 4.92 -1.29 -12.34
CA LEU A 75 5.50 -0.66 -13.51
C LEU A 75 5.44 -1.62 -14.69
N LYS A 76 4.90 -1.12 -15.80
CA LYS A 76 4.96 -1.82 -17.08
C LYS A 76 6.41 -1.99 -17.54
N THR A 77 6.74 -3.20 -17.97
CA THR A 77 7.99 -3.52 -18.65
C THR A 77 7.71 -3.74 -20.14
N GLY A 78 8.43 -3.02 -21.01
CA GLY A 78 8.33 -3.17 -22.47
C GLY A 78 7.37 -2.21 -23.19
N ASN A 79 7.47 -2.20 -24.53
CA ASN A 79 6.79 -1.25 -25.44
C ASN A 79 5.37 -1.67 -25.86
N ASP A 80 4.80 -2.71 -25.25
CA ASP A 80 3.51 -3.25 -25.69
C ASP A 80 2.35 -2.35 -25.27
N LYS A 81 1.83 -1.53 -26.18
CA LYS A 81 0.76 -0.55 -25.93
C LYS A 81 -0.57 -1.15 -25.46
N ASN A 82 -0.75 -2.48 -25.55
CA ASN A 82 -2.01 -3.16 -25.21
C ASN A 82 -2.08 -3.72 -23.78
N LYS A 83 -1.02 -3.56 -22.96
CA LYS A 83 -1.04 -3.91 -21.52
C LYS A 83 -1.32 -2.72 -20.60
N PHE A 84 -1.88 -3.05 -19.42
CA PHE A 84 -2.23 -2.18 -18.28
C PHE A 84 -1.28 -0.99 -18.06
N LEU A 85 -1.85 0.13 -17.63
CA LEU A 85 -1.12 1.37 -17.35
C LEU A 85 -0.29 1.23 -16.06
N HIS A 86 0.76 2.06 -15.91
CA HIS A 86 1.48 2.16 -14.63
C HIS A 86 0.48 2.49 -13.53
N CYS A 87 0.41 1.64 -12.52
CA CYS A 87 -0.56 1.78 -11.44
C CYS A 87 0.17 1.82 -10.10
N HIS A 88 -0.18 2.82 -9.30
CA HIS A 88 0.33 3.01 -7.95
C HIS A 88 -0.82 2.83 -6.96
N PHE A 89 -0.68 1.86 -6.08
CA PHE A 89 -1.65 1.57 -5.05
C PHE A 89 -1.21 2.25 -3.75
N PHE A 90 -2.11 2.99 -3.11
CA PHE A 90 -1.83 3.66 -1.85
C PHE A 90 -2.94 3.39 -0.84
N THR A 91 -2.58 3.14 0.41
CA THR A 91 -3.58 3.13 1.48
C THR A 91 -4.09 4.55 1.76
N GLY A 92 -3.16 5.52 1.81
CA GLY A 92 -3.44 6.90 2.17
C GLY A 92 -3.95 7.09 3.61
N THR A 93 -3.91 6.02 4.41
CA THR A 93 -4.32 5.96 5.82
C THR A 93 -3.39 5.03 6.59
N PRO A 94 -3.23 5.25 7.92
CA PRO A 94 -2.45 4.36 8.78
C PRO A 94 -3.01 2.94 8.86
N ASN A 95 -2.14 2.00 9.24
CA ASN A 95 -2.42 0.57 9.35
C ASN A 95 -2.95 -0.04 8.04
N PRO A 96 -2.07 -0.55 7.16
CA PRO A 96 -2.48 -1.20 5.93
C PRO A 96 -3.43 -2.37 6.17
N LYS A 97 -3.34 -3.11 7.29
CA LYS A 97 -4.22 -4.27 7.57
C LYS A 97 -5.71 -3.93 7.51
N ILE A 98 -6.09 -2.73 7.91
CA ILE A 98 -7.48 -2.25 7.95
C ILE A 98 -7.76 -1.13 6.95
N SER A 99 -6.79 -0.83 6.07
CA SER A 99 -6.93 0.19 5.03
C SER A 99 -7.10 -0.45 3.66
N LEU A 100 -7.71 0.26 2.72
CA LEU A 100 -7.80 -0.15 1.32
C LEU A 100 -6.65 0.46 0.51
N PHE A 101 -5.98 -0.35 -0.30
CA PHE A 101 -5.07 0.06 -1.37
C PHE A 101 -5.87 0.61 -2.55
N LYS A 102 -5.94 1.94 -2.63
CA LYS A 102 -6.60 2.66 -3.71
C LYS A 102 -5.68 2.75 -4.93
N PRO A 103 -6.16 2.40 -6.13
CA PRO A 103 -5.38 2.49 -7.35
C PRO A 103 -5.28 3.94 -7.86
N PHE A 104 -4.10 4.34 -8.31
CA PHE A 104 -3.83 5.61 -8.98
C PHE A 104 -3.09 5.36 -10.28
N ILE A 105 -3.71 5.78 -11.38
CA ILE A 105 -3.17 5.62 -12.74
C ILE A 105 -2.85 7.00 -13.28
N PHE A 106 -1.60 7.23 -13.63
CA PHE A 106 -1.18 8.46 -14.29
C PHE A 106 -1.28 8.27 -15.81
N SER A 107 -2.30 8.88 -16.41
CA SER A 107 -2.55 8.87 -17.85
C SER A 107 -2.76 10.28 -18.37
N LYS A 108 -2.47 10.49 -19.67
CA LYS A 108 -2.74 11.77 -20.34
C LYS A 108 -4.24 12.10 -20.42
N GLN A 109 -5.10 11.09 -20.31
CA GLN A 109 -6.56 11.21 -20.34
C GLN A 109 -7.19 10.81 -19.00
N ALA A 110 -6.53 11.13 -17.88
CA ALA A 110 -7.10 10.86 -16.57
C ALA A 110 -8.39 11.67 -16.37
N GLU A 111 -9.52 10.98 -16.20
CA GLU A 111 -10.78 11.59 -15.78
C GLU A 111 -10.83 11.61 -14.25
N ILE A 112 -11.11 12.78 -13.69
CA ILE A 112 -11.26 12.97 -12.26
C ILE A 112 -12.70 12.62 -11.88
N GLY A 113 -12.88 11.62 -11.03
CA GLY A 113 -14.21 11.23 -10.57
C GLY A 113 -14.90 12.36 -9.81
N ILE A 114 -16.21 12.52 -10.00
CA ILE A 114 -17.01 13.60 -9.41
C ILE A 114 -16.88 13.71 -7.89
N LEU A 115 -16.60 12.59 -7.21
CA LEU A 115 -16.42 12.54 -5.75
C LEU A 115 -15.09 13.13 -5.28
N THR A 116 -14.12 13.30 -6.18
CA THR A 116 -12.78 13.83 -5.88
C THR A 116 -12.64 15.32 -6.20
N ILE A 117 -13.72 15.96 -6.67
CA ILE A 117 -13.78 17.38 -6.96
C ILE A 117 -14.22 18.11 -5.71
N SER A 118 -13.44 19.11 -5.26
CA SER A 118 -13.88 19.99 -4.17
C SER A 118 -15.16 20.73 -4.56
N PRO A 119 -16.14 20.86 -3.65
CA PRO A 119 -17.28 21.75 -3.88
C PRO A 119 -16.81 23.15 -4.30
N PRO A 120 -17.48 23.81 -5.27
CA PRO A 120 -17.21 25.19 -5.65
C PRO A 120 -17.30 26.14 -4.46
N ILE A 121 -16.55 27.24 -4.51
CA ILE A 121 -16.46 28.20 -3.39
C ILE A 121 -17.80 28.86 -3.07
N GLU A 122 -18.71 28.90 -4.06
CA GLU A 122 -20.04 29.49 -3.99
C GLU A 122 -21.05 28.61 -3.23
N ILE A 123 -20.72 27.35 -2.95
CA ILE A 123 -21.59 26.43 -2.22
C ILE A 123 -21.16 26.38 -0.75
N GLU A 124 -22.02 26.86 0.14
CA GLU A 124 -21.85 26.67 1.58
C GLU A 124 -21.88 25.16 1.87
N SER A 125 -20.72 24.61 2.20
CA SER A 125 -20.50 23.18 2.31
C SER A 125 -19.77 22.87 3.60
N THR A 126 -20.18 21.79 4.28
CA THR A 126 -19.43 21.21 5.40
C THR A 126 -18.07 20.69 4.97
N ARG A 127 -17.79 20.61 3.66
CA ARG A 127 -16.60 20.03 3.02
C ARG A 127 -16.31 18.59 3.48
N ALA A 128 -17.29 17.95 4.11
CA ALA A 128 -17.20 16.56 4.49
C ALA A 128 -17.34 15.70 3.24
N HIS A 129 -16.28 14.96 2.89
CA HIS A 129 -16.29 14.07 1.75
C HIS A 129 -17.44 13.05 1.88
N PRO A 130 -18.23 12.74 0.83
CA PRO A 130 -19.33 11.78 0.93
C PRO A 130 -18.90 10.45 1.56
N LEU A 131 -17.75 9.89 1.16
CA LEU A 131 -17.17 8.69 1.79
C LEU A 131 -16.95 8.83 3.31
N TYR A 132 -16.53 10.00 3.81
CA TYR A 132 -16.36 10.24 5.24
C TYR A 132 -17.71 10.31 5.96
N VAL A 133 -18.69 11.00 5.38
CA VAL A 133 -20.06 11.06 5.93
C VAL A 133 -20.68 9.68 5.98
N THR A 134 -20.56 8.90 4.89
CA THR A 134 -21.01 7.51 4.84
C THR A 134 -20.31 6.68 5.90
N HIS A 135 -18.97 6.73 6.00
CA HIS A 135 -18.22 5.99 7.01
C HIS A 135 -18.66 6.32 8.44
N ARG A 136 -18.87 7.60 8.75
CA ARG A 136 -19.34 8.07 10.06
C ARG A 136 -20.73 7.54 10.43
N ASN A 137 -21.58 7.29 9.44
CA ASN A 137 -22.97 6.88 9.65
C ASN A 137 -23.16 5.36 9.65
N LEU A 138 -22.15 4.58 9.27
CA LEU A 138 -22.21 3.11 9.28
C LEU A 138 -22.09 2.57 10.70
N THR A 139 -22.85 1.52 11.01
CA THR A 139 -22.70 0.78 12.27
C THR A 139 -21.48 -0.14 12.22
N GLN A 140 -20.96 -0.52 13.39
CA GLN A 140 -19.86 -1.49 13.47
C GLN A 140 -20.23 -2.83 12.83
N GLU A 141 -21.50 -3.23 12.91
CA GLU A 141 -22.02 -4.45 12.28
C GLU A 141 -21.93 -4.36 10.75
N GLN A 142 -22.38 -3.24 10.15
CA GLN A 142 -22.28 -3.01 8.71
C GLN A 142 -20.82 -2.93 8.23
N LEU A 143 -19.93 -2.35 9.03
CA LEU A 143 -18.50 -2.32 8.72
C LEU A 143 -17.87 -3.71 8.76
N ASN A 144 -18.36 -4.59 9.64
CA ASN A 144 -17.88 -5.98 9.74
C ASN A 144 -18.45 -6.88 8.64
N GLU A 145 -19.60 -6.52 8.05
CA GLU A 145 -20.18 -7.23 6.89
C GLU A 145 -19.44 -6.93 5.58
N VAL A 146 -18.82 -5.75 5.47
CA VAL A 146 -18.05 -5.39 4.27
C VAL A 146 -16.74 -6.17 4.26
N ASN A 147 -16.66 -7.17 3.40
CA ASN A 147 -15.41 -7.85 3.08
C ASN A 147 -14.52 -6.94 2.22
N LEU A 148 -13.79 -6.04 2.90
CA LEU A 148 -12.88 -5.10 2.26
C LEU A 148 -11.84 -5.80 1.38
N ASP A 149 -11.41 -6.99 1.76
CA ASP A 149 -10.44 -7.77 1.00
C ASP A 149 -11.03 -8.28 -0.32
N GLU A 150 -12.30 -8.68 -0.34
CA GLU A 150 -12.99 -9.09 -1.57
C GLU A 150 -13.25 -7.90 -2.49
N PHE A 151 -13.72 -6.78 -1.95
CA PHE A 151 -13.89 -5.54 -2.71
C PHE A 151 -12.57 -5.06 -3.35
N GLU A 152 -11.48 -5.08 -2.59
CA GLU A 152 -10.14 -4.73 -3.07
C GLU A 152 -9.67 -5.71 -4.15
N ARG A 153 -9.83 -7.02 -3.94
CA ARG A 153 -9.40 -8.04 -4.90
C ARG A 153 -10.15 -7.97 -6.22
N GLU A 154 -11.47 -7.75 -6.21
CA GLU A 154 -12.24 -7.59 -7.45
C GLU A 154 -11.86 -6.30 -8.18
N GLY A 155 -11.78 -5.17 -7.49
CA GLY A 155 -11.37 -3.90 -8.10
C GLY A 155 -9.96 -3.93 -8.70
N ILE A 156 -9.03 -4.67 -8.10
CA ILE A 156 -7.67 -4.84 -8.64
C ILE A 156 -7.65 -5.67 -9.92
N LYS A 157 -8.49 -6.71 -10.03
CA LYS A 157 -8.58 -7.54 -11.25
C LYS A 157 -9.08 -6.75 -12.45
N GLU A 158 -9.90 -5.72 -12.24
CA GLU A 158 -10.36 -4.85 -13.33
C GLU A 158 -9.25 -3.93 -13.85
N ILE A 159 -8.19 -3.71 -13.07
CA ILE A 159 -7.13 -2.74 -13.36
C ILE A 159 -5.89 -3.39 -13.99
N LEU A 160 -5.59 -4.64 -13.63
CA LEU A 160 -4.39 -5.39 -14.05
C LEU A 160 -4.69 -6.48 -15.08
#